data_AF-A0A0F9SCU5-F1
#
_entry.id   AF-A0A0F9SCU5-F1
#
_cell.length_a   1.000
_cell.length_b   1.000
_cell.length_c   1.000
_cell.angle_alpha   90.00
_cell.angle_beta   90.00
_cell.angle_gamma   90.00
#
_symmetry.space_group_name_H-M   'P 1'
#
loop_
_entity.id
_entity.type
_entity.pdbx_description
1 polymer ?
#
loop_
_entity_poly.entity_id
_entity_poly.type
_entity_poly.pdbx_seq_one_letter_code
_entity_poly.pdbx_strand_id
1 'polypeptide(L)'
;MDNFVCYICHAQKTLDFVHKHHKVPKSLGGSDGPDNLVSLCSGCHADTHTLARMMRNPKRVGEVRSAVQSMFPQGDVQARCVELANLANRSTVMSAGQKALDVEREIGVGLKLKKPYRDALQLIARDRGLSMANYTRKIIEDHIRRVYPNVGK
;
A
#
# COMPACT_ATOMS: atom_id res chain seq x y z
N MET A 1 10.19 17.20 -31.36
CA MET A 1 9.40 17.13 -30.11
C MET A 1 10.05 16.07 -29.25
N ASP A 2 10.43 16.44 -28.03
CA ASP A 2 11.03 15.51 -27.10
C ASP A 2 9.96 14.59 -26.51
N ASN A 3 10.33 13.32 -26.34
CA ASN A 3 9.44 12.28 -25.87
C ASN A 3 10.00 11.63 -24.60
N PHE A 4 9.11 11.06 -23.78
CA PHE A 4 9.49 10.21 -22.65
C PHE A 4 8.74 8.87 -22.71
N VAL A 5 9.25 7.89 -21.98
CA VAL A 5 8.62 6.58 -21.79
C VAL A 5 7.96 6.55 -20.41
N CYS A 6 6.65 6.29 -20.36
CA CYS A 6 5.93 6.18 -19.09
C CYS A 6 6.41 4.96 -18.28
N TYR A 7 6.75 5.13 -17.01
CA TYR A 7 7.23 4.04 -16.15
C TYR A 7 6.20 2.91 -15.94
N ILE A 8 4.90 3.25 -15.97
CA ILE A 8 3.80 2.29 -15.80
C ILE A 8 3.49 1.61 -17.15
N CYS A 9 2.97 2.34 -18.13
CA CYS A 9 2.43 1.73 -19.36
C CYS A 9 3.44 1.59 -20.52
N HIS A 10 4.68 2.08 -20.34
CA HIS A 10 5.79 2.06 -21.30
C HIS A 10 5.51 2.69 -22.66
N ALA A 11 4.35 3.32 -22.83
CA ALA A 11 4.04 4.07 -24.03
C ALA A 11 4.94 5.32 -24.11
N GLN A 12 5.44 5.61 -25.31
CA GLN A 12 6.11 6.86 -25.62
C GLN A 12 5.08 7.99 -25.65
N LYS A 13 5.36 9.09 -24.96
CA LYS A 13 4.49 10.26 -24.82
C LYS A 13 5.29 11.55 -25.02
N THR A 14 4.62 12.63 -25.38
CA THR A 14 5.25 13.96 -25.46
C THR A 14 5.55 14.48 -24.06
N LEU A 15 6.61 15.28 -23.92
CA LEU A 15 6.98 15.87 -22.63
C LEU A 15 5.87 16.74 -22.02
N ASP A 16 4.93 17.27 -22.80
CA ASP A 16 3.81 18.10 -22.31
C ASP A 16 2.91 17.37 -21.28
N PHE A 17 2.92 16.03 -21.27
CA PHE A 17 2.13 15.20 -20.36
C PHE A 17 2.98 14.48 -19.30
N VAL A 18 4.25 14.87 -19.13
CA VAL A 18 5.15 14.25 -18.15
C VAL A 18 4.85 14.74 -16.74
N HIS A 19 4.59 13.79 -15.84
CA HIS A 19 4.49 14.05 -14.41
C HIS A 19 5.59 13.28 -13.68
N LYS A 20 6.43 14.00 -12.94
CA LYS A 20 7.39 13.36 -12.02
C LYS A 20 6.62 12.84 -10.81
N HIS A 21 6.86 11.57 -10.47
CA HIS A 21 6.24 10.90 -9.33
C HIS A 21 7.32 10.23 -8.48
N HIS A 22 7.26 10.41 -7.17
CA HIS A 22 8.13 9.69 -6.25
C HIS A 22 7.69 8.23 -6.12
N LYS A 23 8.57 7.25 -6.35
CA LYS A 23 8.29 5.83 -6.10
C LYS A 23 7.93 5.64 -4.63
N VAL A 24 8.82 6.09 -3.74
CA VAL A 24 8.60 6.22 -2.30
C VAL A 24 8.28 7.69 -2.01
N PRO A 25 7.07 8.03 -1.53
CA PRO A 25 6.74 9.41 -1.15
C PRO A 25 7.66 9.98 -0.07
N LYS A 26 7.87 11.31 -0.08
CA LYS A 26 8.69 12.02 0.92
C LYS A 26 8.27 11.75 2.37
N SER A 27 6.97 11.67 2.63
CA SER A 27 6.42 11.36 3.95
C SER A 27 6.82 9.97 4.46
N LEU A 28 7.25 9.07 3.58
CA LEU A 28 7.79 7.75 3.91
C LEU A 28 9.33 7.71 3.83
N GLY A 29 10.00 8.87 3.80
CA GLY A 29 11.46 8.98 3.73
C GLY A 29 12.04 8.84 2.32
N GLY A 30 11.23 8.92 1.28
CA GLY A 30 11.73 8.91 -0.10
C GLY A 30 12.52 10.16 -0.47
N SER A 31 13.61 9.99 -1.21
CA SER A 31 14.50 11.07 -1.65
C SER A 31 13.98 11.80 -2.89
N ASP A 32 14.50 12.98 -3.17
CA ASP A 32 14.32 13.68 -4.47
C ASP A 32 15.32 13.23 -5.54
N GLY A 33 16.07 12.15 -5.27
CA GLY A 33 17.08 11.63 -6.18
C GLY A 33 16.46 10.99 -7.43
N PRO A 34 17.23 10.91 -8.53
CA PRO A 34 16.78 10.31 -9.78
C PRO A 34 16.31 8.85 -9.62
N ASP A 35 16.88 8.11 -8.66
CA ASP A 35 16.51 6.71 -8.42
C ASP A 35 15.10 6.54 -7.85
N ASN A 36 14.58 7.56 -7.16
CA ASN A 36 13.25 7.59 -6.55
C ASN A 36 12.22 8.33 -7.40
N LEU A 37 12.63 9.01 -8.48
CA LEU A 37 11.71 9.74 -9.35
C LEU A 37 11.44 8.95 -10.63
N VAL A 38 10.16 8.83 -11.00
CA VAL A 38 9.72 8.25 -12.27
C VAL A 38 8.88 9.23 -13.08
N SER A 39 8.95 9.09 -14.39
CA SER A 39 8.11 9.83 -15.34
C SER A 39 6.84 9.04 -15.64
N LEU A 40 5.68 9.62 -15.33
CA LEU A 40 4.36 9.06 -15.64
C LEU A 40 3.64 9.95 -16.64
N CYS A 41 2.80 9.35 -17.47
CA CYS A 41 1.79 10.12 -18.20
C CYS A 41 0.65 10.55 -17.26
N SER A 42 -0.07 11.61 -17.64
CA SER A 42 -1.20 12.14 -16.87
C SER A 42 -2.23 11.08 -16.47
N GLY A 43 -2.57 10.16 -17.38
CA GLY A 43 -3.48 9.04 -17.12
C GLY A 43 -2.97 8.10 -16.02
N CYS A 44 -1.79 7.50 -16.21
CA CYS A 44 -1.23 6.58 -15.22
C CYS A 44 -0.95 7.25 -13.87
N HIS A 45 -0.61 8.55 -13.87
CA HIS A 45 -0.45 9.31 -12.65
C HIS A 45 -1.79 9.46 -11.89
N ALA A 46 -2.87 9.83 -12.59
CA ALA A 46 -4.20 9.95 -12.02
C ALA A 46 -4.77 8.60 -11.53
N ASP A 47 -4.56 7.53 -12.30
CA ASP A 47 -4.99 6.17 -11.93
C ASP A 47 -4.29 5.69 -10.66
N THR A 48 -2.99 5.96 -10.51
CA THR A 48 -2.22 5.61 -9.31
C THR A 48 -2.84 6.23 -8.05
N HIS A 49 -3.21 7.52 -8.10
CA HIS A 49 -3.87 8.20 -6.98
C HIS A 49 -5.31 7.73 -6.76
N THR A 50 -6.01 7.37 -7.83
CA THR A 50 -7.37 6.81 -7.75
C THR A 50 -7.38 5.46 -7.06
N LEU A 51 -6.47 4.57 -7.44
CA LEU A 51 -6.28 3.26 -6.81
C LEU A 51 -5.83 3.40 -5.36
N ALA A 52 -4.89 4.31 -5.07
CA ALA A 52 -4.48 4.62 -3.71
C ALA A 52 -5.67 5.05 -2.83
N ARG A 53 -6.58 5.85 -3.38
CA ARG A 53 -7.83 6.25 -2.69
C ARG A 53 -8.80 5.10 -2.50
N MET A 54 -8.92 4.19 -3.46
CA MET A 54 -9.75 2.98 -3.31
C MET A 54 -9.22 2.08 -2.18
N MET A 55 -7.90 1.91 -2.10
CA MET A 55 -7.23 1.13 -1.06
C MET A 55 -7.44 1.70 0.36
N ARG A 56 -7.73 3.00 0.50
CA ARG A 56 -8.09 3.62 1.79
C ARG A 56 -9.40 3.12 2.35
N ASN A 57 -10.34 2.66 1.51
CA ASN A 57 -11.64 2.19 1.94
C ASN A 57 -11.61 0.66 2.11
N PRO A 58 -11.67 0.12 3.34
CA PRO A 58 -11.60 -1.32 3.60
C PRO A 58 -12.63 -2.14 2.83
N LYS A 59 -13.81 -1.55 2.56
CA LYS A 59 -14.89 -2.21 1.81
C LYS A 59 -14.56 -2.38 0.33
N ARG A 60 -13.65 -1.54 -0.21
CA ARG A 60 -13.30 -1.49 -1.64
C ARG A 60 -11.95 -2.12 -1.96
N VAL A 61 -11.19 -2.57 -0.96
CA VAL A 61 -9.88 -3.21 -1.18
C VAL A 61 -10.00 -4.43 -2.12
N GLY A 62 -11.10 -5.19 -2.02
CA GLY A 62 -11.38 -6.31 -2.94
C GLY A 62 -11.62 -5.88 -4.40
N GLU A 63 -12.09 -4.66 -4.64
CA GLU A 63 -12.36 -4.11 -5.98
C GLU A 63 -11.08 -3.62 -6.68
N VAL A 64 -10.02 -3.32 -5.91
CA VAL A 64 -8.76 -2.75 -6.44
C VAL A 64 -8.15 -3.67 -7.50
N ARG A 65 -8.17 -4.99 -7.27
CA ARG A 65 -7.63 -5.96 -8.24
C ARG A 65 -8.38 -5.89 -9.57
N SER A 66 -9.71 -5.87 -9.53
CA SER A 66 -10.54 -5.79 -10.73
C SER A 66 -10.38 -4.44 -11.44
N ALA A 67 -10.26 -3.34 -10.69
CA ALA A 67 -10.01 -2.02 -11.25
C ALA A 67 -8.66 -1.97 -11.98
N VAL A 68 -7.59 -2.50 -11.37
CA VAL A 68 -6.26 -2.59 -11.98
C VAL A 68 -6.29 -3.43 -13.26
N GLN A 69 -6.97 -4.57 -13.26
CA GLN A 69 -7.09 -5.42 -14.46
C GLN A 69 -7.83 -4.72 -15.61
N SER A 70 -8.85 -3.93 -15.29
CA SER A 70 -9.60 -3.14 -16.26
C SER A 70 -8.78 -1.97 -16.84
N MET A 71 -8.04 -1.27 -15.98
CA MET A 71 -7.20 -0.11 -16.37
C MET A 71 -5.93 -0.53 -17.10
N PHE A 72 -5.35 -1.68 -16.75
CA PHE A 72 -4.06 -2.16 -17.25
C PHE A 72 -4.16 -3.64 -17.64
N PRO A 73 -4.52 -3.97 -18.90
CA PRO A 73 -4.70 -5.35 -19.32
C PRO A 73 -3.38 -6.15 -19.39
N GLN A 74 -2.23 -5.48 -19.45
CA GLN A 74 -0.90 -6.09 -19.48
C GLN A 74 -0.38 -6.38 -18.05
N GLY A 75 0.01 -7.62 -17.78
CA GLY A 75 0.30 -8.09 -16.41
C GLY A 75 1.52 -7.44 -15.73
N ASP A 76 2.55 -7.09 -16.50
CA ASP A 76 3.75 -6.39 -16.01
C ASP A 76 3.46 -4.94 -15.62
N VAL A 77 2.52 -4.28 -16.30
CA VAL A 77 2.02 -2.94 -15.99
C VAL A 77 1.22 -2.91 -14.69
N GLN A 78 0.43 -3.96 -14.43
CA GLN A 78 -0.39 -4.08 -13.21
C GLN A 78 0.46 -4.03 -11.93
N ALA A 79 1.58 -4.75 -11.90
CA ALA A 79 2.44 -4.83 -10.72
C ALA A 79 2.99 -3.45 -10.31
N ARG A 80 3.52 -2.70 -11.27
CA ARG A 80 4.08 -1.35 -11.03
C ARG A 80 3.02 -0.36 -10.57
N CYS A 81 1.83 -0.41 -11.17
CA CYS A 81 0.74 0.47 -10.78
C CYS A 81 0.26 0.17 -9.34
N VAL A 82 0.09 -1.11 -9.00
CA VAL A 82 -0.29 -1.54 -7.64
C VAL A 82 0.77 -1.14 -6.61
N GLU A 83 2.04 -1.29 -6.94
CA GLU A 83 3.15 -0.89 -6.07
C GLU A 83 3.11 0.61 -5.77
N LEU A 84 3.05 1.45 -6.80
CA LEU A 84 3.00 2.91 -6.65
C LEU A 84 1.72 3.35 -5.93
N ALA A 85 0.57 2.76 -6.24
CA ALA A 85 -0.69 3.06 -5.57
C ALA A 85 -0.66 2.69 -4.08
N ASN A 86 -0.03 1.57 -3.72
CA ASN A 86 0.16 1.19 -2.32
C ASN A 86 1.06 2.18 -1.58
N LEU A 87 2.15 2.63 -2.19
CA LEU A 87 3.06 3.61 -1.58
C LEU A 87 2.39 4.98 -1.41
N ALA A 88 1.64 5.43 -2.42
CA ALA A 88 0.83 6.65 -2.35
C ALA A 88 -0.27 6.56 -1.27
N ASN A 89 -0.93 5.39 -1.15
CA ASN A 89 -1.89 5.13 -0.08
C ASN A 89 -1.24 5.23 1.30
N ARG A 90 -0.10 4.54 1.51
CA ARG A 90 0.66 4.56 2.77
C ARG A 90 1.06 5.98 3.17
N SER A 91 1.56 6.78 2.22
CA SER A 91 1.87 8.19 2.45
C SER A 91 0.66 8.96 2.98
N THR A 92 -0.50 8.77 2.35
CA THR A 92 -1.72 9.46 2.78
C THR A 92 -2.16 9.01 4.19
N VAL A 93 -2.10 7.71 4.48
CA VAL A 93 -2.46 7.15 5.78
C VAL A 93 -1.49 7.63 6.87
N MET A 94 -0.20 7.74 6.60
CA MET A 94 0.78 8.28 7.55
C MET A 94 0.59 9.78 7.78
N SER A 95 0.38 10.57 6.72
CA SER A 95 0.10 12.01 6.84
C SER A 95 -1.25 12.29 7.52
N ALA A 96 -2.25 11.44 7.32
CA ALA A 96 -3.53 11.51 8.04
C ALA A 96 -3.41 10.99 9.48
N GLY A 97 -2.58 9.97 9.70
CA GLY A 97 -2.28 9.42 11.02
C GLY A 97 -1.64 10.44 11.95
N GLN A 98 -0.81 11.35 11.40
CA GLN A 98 -0.27 12.49 12.13
C GLN A 98 -1.31 13.56 12.54
N LYS A 99 -2.51 13.58 11.95
CA LYS A 99 -3.53 14.61 12.24
C LYS A 99 -4.76 14.11 13.01
N ALA A 100 -4.98 12.81 13.14
CA ALA A 100 -6.25 12.29 13.68
C ALA A 100 -6.19 10.87 14.27
N LEU A 101 -5.04 10.42 14.80
CA LEU A 101 -5.03 9.19 15.59
C LEU A 101 -5.34 9.53 17.04
N ASP A 102 -6.55 9.16 17.47
CA ASP A 102 -6.78 8.85 18.87
C ASP A 102 -5.95 7.59 19.18
N VAL A 103 -4.70 7.80 19.59
CA VAL A 103 -3.70 6.75 19.85
C VAL A 103 -4.13 5.78 20.95
N GLU A 104 -5.08 6.19 21.79
CA GLU A 104 -5.64 5.39 22.88
C GLU A 104 -6.86 4.56 22.43
N ARG A 105 -7.41 4.81 21.24
CA ARG A 105 -8.59 4.09 20.76
C ARG A 105 -8.26 2.68 20.31
N GLU A 106 -8.72 1.69 21.07
CA GLU A 106 -8.72 0.30 20.60
C GLU A 106 -9.75 0.07 19.48
N ILE A 107 -9.31 -0.62 18.42
CA ILE A 107 -10.16 -1.03 17.29
C ILE A 107 -10.16 -2.55 17.19
N GLY A 108 -11.34 -3.15 17.26
CA GLY A 108 -11.50 -4.59 17.05
C GLY A 108 -11.22 -4.98 15.59
N VAL A 109 -10.28 -5.91 15.37
CA VAL A 109 -9.98 -6.48 14.05
C VAL A 109 -10.50 -7.92 13.98
N GLY A 110 -11.45 -8.16 13.08
CA GLY A 110 -11.95 -9.51 12.79
C GLY A 110 -11.11 -10.20 11.72
N LEU A 111 -10.61 -11.41 11.99
CA LEU A 111 -9.83 -12.20 11.03
C LEU A 111 -10.62 -13.43 10.58
N LYS A 112 -10.65 -13.66 9.27
CA LYS A 112 -11.20 -14.89 8.67
C LYS A 112 -10.04 -15.79 8.25
N LEU A 113 -9.86 -16.90 8.94
CA LEU A 113 -8.84 -17.90 8.63
C LEU A 113 -9.51 -19.21 8.21
N LYS A 114 -8.91 -19.92 7.25
CA LYS A 114 -9.31 -21.31 6.99
C LYS A 114 -9.00 -22.16 8.23
N LYS A 115 -9.81 -23.18 8.49
CA LYS A 115 -9.69 -24.05 9.66
C LYS A 115 -8.26 -24.55 9.92
N PRO A 116 -7.49 -25.05 8.93
CA PRO A 116 -6.12 -25.52 9.19
C PRO A 116 -5.19 -24.43 9.76
N TYR A 117 -5.31 -23.19 9.28
CA TYR A 117 -4.50 -22.08 9.77
C TYR A 117 -4.92 -21.62 11.16
N ARG A 118 -6.22 -21.67 11.47
CA ARG A 118 -6.72 -21.41 12.82
C ARG A 118 -6.18 -22.44 13.81
N ASP A 119 -6.22 -23.72 13.44
CA ASP A 119 -5.79 -24.81 14.31
C ASP A 119 -4.27 -24.76 14.54
N ALA A 120 -3.48 -24.48 13.50
CA ALA A 120 -2.05 -24.24 13.63
C ALA A 120 -1.75 -23.03 14.53
N LEU A 121 -2.47 -21.92 14.34
CA LEU A 121 -2.31 -20.71 15.16
C LEU A 121 -2.62 -20.98 16.64
N GLN A 122 -3.66 -21.78 16.91
CA GLN A 122 -4.05 -22.19 18.27
C GLN A 122 -2.98 -23.06 18.92
N LEU A 123 -2.36 -23.98 18.18
CA LEU A 123 -1.27 -24.82 18.67
C LEU A 123 -0.04 -23.97 19.04
N ILE A 124 0.40 -23.11 18.12
CA ILE A 124 1.58 -22.25 18.35
C ILE A 124 1.34 -21.28 19.51
N ALA A 125 0.12 -20.73 19.63
CA ALA A 125 -0.24 -19.88 20.76
C ALA A 125 -0.10 -20.64 22.10
N ARG A 126 -0.60 -21.88 22.15
CA ARG A 126 -0.51 -22.75 23.33
C ARG A 126 0.94 -23.10 23.69
N ASP A 127 1.77 -23.44 22.72
CA ASP A 127 3.20 -23.74 22.93
C ASP A 127 3.95 -22.54 23.50
N ARG A 128 3.48 -21.32 23.24
CA ARG A 128 4.02 -20.07 23.77
C ARG A 128 3.34 -19.59 25.06
N GLY A 129 2.45 -20.39 25.64
CA GLY A 129 1.72 -20.02 26.86
C GLY A 129 0.75 -18.85 26.69
N LEU A 130 0.28 -18.58 25.46
CA LEU A 130 -0.60 -17.47 25.14
C LEU A 130 -1.98 -17.95 24.68
N SER A 131 -3.00 -17.13 24.91
CA SER A 131 -4.28 -17.29 24.22
C SER A 131 -4.11 -17.02 22.72
N MET A 132 -4.93 -17.65 21.88
CA MET A 132 -4.90 -17.41 20.43
C MET A 132 -5.09 -15.92 20.12
N ALA A 133 -5.97 -15.22 20.85
CA ALA A 133 -6.18 -13.79 20.68
C ALA A 133 -4.92 -12.97 21.01
N ASN A 134 -4.26 -13.23 22.14
CA ASN A 134 -3.05 -12.51 22.53
C ASN A 134 -1.87 -12.80 21.59
N TYR A 135 -1.72 -14.05 21.17
CA TYR A 135 -0.68 -14.41 20.20
C TYR A 135 -0.91 -13.74 18.85
N THR A 136 -2.15 -13.72 18.38
CA THR A 136 -2.53 -13.05 17.13
C THR A 136 -2.28 -11.55 17.21
N ARG A 137 -2.69 -10.91 18.31
CA ARG A 137 -2.41 -9.49 18.57
C ARG A 137 -0.91 -9.20 18.47
N LYS A 138 -0.09 -9.99 19.18
CA LYS A 138 1.36 -9.84 19.18
C LYS A 138 1.97 -9.96 17.77
N ILE A 139 1.57 -10.95 16.97
CA ILE A 139 2.05 -11.10 15.58
C ILE A 139 1.72 -9.86 14.76
N ILE A 140 0.50 -9.34 14.89
CA ILE A 140 0.04 -8.18 14.14
C ILE A 140 0.82 -6.94 14.58
N GLU A 141 0.97 -6.70 15.88
CA GLU A 141 1.74 -5.58 16.43
C GLU A 141 3.21 -5.65 16.02
N ASP A 142 3.86 -6.81 16.16
CA ASP A 142 5.25 -7.01 15.77
C ASP A 142 5.45 -6.76 14.26
N HIS A 143 4.51 -7.23 13.43
CA HIS A 143 4.52 -6.96 11.99
C HIS A 143 4.36 -5.46 11.70
N ILE A 144 3.38 -4.81 12.34
CA ILE A 144 3.14 -3.37 12.16
C ILE A 144 4.37 -2.57 12.59
N ARG A 145 4.98 -2.84 13.76
CA ARG A 145 6.19 -2.14 14.22
C ARG A 145 7.37 -2.34 13.27
N ARG A 146 7.52 -3.53 12.70
CA ARG A 146 8.56 -3.81 11.70
C ARG A 146 8.34 -3.03 10.40
N VAL A 147 7.09 -2.87 9.97
CA VAL A 147 6.75 -2.14 8.73
C VAL A 147 6.65 -0.63 8.96
N TYR A 148 6.29 -0.21 10.17
CA TYR A 148 6.07 1.17 10.60
C TYR A 148 6.76 1.42 11.96
N PRO A 149 8.09 1.65 11.98
CA PRO A 149 8.86 1.80 13.23
C PRO A 149 8.48 2.99 14.12
N ASN A 150 7.69 3.92 13.58
CA ASN A 150 7.24 5.13 14.25
C ASN A 150 5.77 5.06 14.69
N VAL A 151 5.10 3.92 14.54
CA VAL A 151 3.73 3.76 15.06
C VAL A 151 3.78 3.76 16.60
N GLY A 152 2.99 4.63 17.23
CA GLY A 152 2.87 4.71 18.70
C GLY A 152 4.02 5.40 19.44
N LYS A 153 4.87 6.17 18.74
CA LYS A 153 5.79 7.13 19.35
C LYS A 153 5.17 8.52 19.40
#